data_AF-M4TA65-F1
#
_entry.id   AF-M4TA65-F1
#
_cell.length_a   1.000
_cell.length_b   1.000
_cell.length_c   1.000
_cell.angle_alpha   90.00
_cell.angle_beta   90.00
_cell.angle_gamma   90.00
#
_symmetry.space_group_name_H-M   'P 1'
#
loop_
_entity.id
_entity.type
_entity.pdbx_description
1 polymer ?
#
loop_
_entity_poly.entity_id
_entity_poly.type
_entity_poly.pdbx_seq_one_letter_code
_entity_poly.pdbx_strand_id
1 'polypeptide(L)'
;MCALPSVGKALCLTLLCVCTKTRSSANTDVCGNTRTPEFNWGSAAGAPAAYTALDAICKKHTNAKVTSEFILAKLGQLFGTLKTLTHGSGDMIHLGAHSGSQHCDDRAASACADFTKAYPLTSGGTAGNIAWEKHLLAAVEKLKKADHAAQEKQRTEATIKALRGQVELVFNRTAAAKIYATKSPNPVARPPICDSHKSNTTCTKNNCKWKGTNETEGECKPKEGEGAVKAENDEKTTNTTRNTIVINKVPILLL
;
A
#
# COMPACT_ATOMS: atom_id res chain seq x y z
N MET A 1 2.30 46.91 0.95
CA MET A 1 1.88 46.44 -0.39
C MET A 1 1.87 44.92 -0.40
N CYS A 2 0.91 44.32 -1.11
CA CYS A 2 0.84 42.86 -1.31
C CYS A 2 1.69 42.44 -2.51
N ALA A 3 3.01 42.52 -2.36
CA ALA A 3 3.95 42.19 -3.43
C ALA A 3 5.15 41.40 -2.89
N LEU A 4 5.96 40.87 -3.80
CA LEU A 4 7.25 40.27 -3.45
C LEU A 4 8.19 41.33 -2.81
N PRO A 5 8.96 40.92 -1.77
CA PRO A 5 9.16 39.54 -1.33
C PRO A 5 8.11 39.01 -0.35
N SER A 6 7.26 39.86 0.24
CA SER A 6 6.35 39.47 1.33
C SER A 6 5.40 38.34 0.95
N VAL A 7 4.72 38.45 -0.20
CA VAL A 7 3.79 37.40 -0.70
C VAL A 7 4.51 36.12 -1.12
N GLY A 8 5.82 36.19 -1.36
CA GLY A 8 6.66 35.04 -1.70
C GLY A 8 7.20 34.30 -0.47
N LYS A 9 7.19 34.90 0.73
CA LYS A 9 7.77 34.28 1.93
C LYS A 9 6.96 33.10 2.45
N ALA A 10 5.64 33.24 2.49
CA ALA A 10 4.76 32.21 3.04
C ALA A 10 3.39 32.24 2.35
N LEU A 11 2.78 31.07 2.15
CA LEU A 11 1.47 30.95 1.49
C LEU A 11 0.35 31.62 2.31
N CYS A 12 0.46 31.65 3.64
CA CYS A 12 -0.48 32.38 4.49
C CYS A 12 -0.47 33.89 4.24
N LEU A 13 0.67 34.48 3.87
CA LEU A 13 0.75 35.89 3.51
C LEU A 13 0.08 36.15 2.15
N THR A 14 0.26 35.24 1.19
CA THR A 14 -0.49 35.27 -0.08
C THR A 14 -1.99 35.18 0.17
N LEU A 15 -2.42 34.24 1.04
CA LEU A 15 -3.83 34.04 1.39
C LEU A 15 -4.43 35.31 2.00
N LEU A 16 -3.73 35.92 2.96
CA LEU A 16 -4.16 37.20 3.50
C LEU A 16 -4.35 38.20 2.35
N CYS A 17 -3.38 38.34 1.45
CA CYS A 17 -3.42 39.32 0.35
C CYS A 17 -4.65 39.19 -0.55
N VAL A 18 -5.10 37.97 -0.80
CA VAL A 18 -6.24 37.70 -1.68
C VAL A 18 -7.57 37.60 -0.94
N CYS A 19 -7.55 37.48 0.39
CA CYS A 19 -8.74 37.22 1.21
C CYS A 19 -8.95 38.19 2.38
N THR A 20 -8.26 39.33 2.39
CA THR A 20 -8.50 40.40 3.36
C THR A 20 -8.67 41.72 2.62
N LYS A 21 -9.31 42.68 3.29
CA LYS A 21 -9.50 44.03 2.78
C LYS A 21 -8.78 45.04 3.66
N THR A 22 -8.34 46.13 3.07
CA THR A 22 -7.52 47.12 3.77
C THR A 22 -8.34 48.30 4.33
N ARG A 23 -9.65 48.43 4.00
CA ARG A 23 -10.56 49.48 4.50
C ARG A 23 -12.02 49.01 4.61
N SER A 24 -12.78 49.67 5.48
CA SER A 24 -14.17 49.37 5.87
C SER A 24 -15.24 49.55 4.79
N SER A 25 -14.92 50.11 3.62
CA SER A 25 -15.90 50.39 2.55
C SER A 25 -16.22 49.20 1.63
N ALA A 26 -15.45 48.11 1.67
CA ALA A 26 -15.78 46.89 0.92
C ALA A 26 -16.64 45.96 1.79
N ASN A 27 -17.96 46.05 1.67
CA ASN A 27 -18.90 45.05 2.23
C ASN A 27 -18.95 43.76 1.40
N THR A 28 -18.14 43.68 0.35
CA THR A 28 -18.06 42.53 -0.54
C THR A 28 -17.26 41.42 0.11
N ASP A 29 -17.88 40.25 0.23
CA ASP A 29 -17.19 39.01 0.52
C ASP A 29 -16.24 38.67 -0.64
N VAL A 30 -14.97 38.44 -0.35
CA VAL A 30 -13.95 38.14 -1.36
C VAL A 30 -13.51 36.66 -1.34
N CYS A 31 -13.76 35.94 -0.24
CA CYS A 31 -13.29 34.55 -0.07
C CYS A 31 -14.32 33.60 0.56
N GLY A 32 -15.62 33.85 0.34
CA GLY A 32 -16.69 32.97 0.78
C GLY A 32 -17.03 33.08 2.27
N ASN A 33 -16.74 34.23 2.89
CA ASN A 33 -17.13 34.59 4.25
C ASN A 33 -18.15 35.74 4.26
N THR A 34 -19.24 35.61 5.02
CA THR A 34 -20.17 36.72 5.29
C THR A 34 -19.48 37.98 5.80
N ARG A 35 -18.28 37.87 6.40
CA ARG A 35 -17.44 39.02 6.75
C ARG A 35 -15.95 38.78 6.41
N THR A 36 -15.51 39.33 5.27
CA THR A 36 -14.08 39.36 4.92
C THR A 36 -13.29 40.12 6.00
N PRO A 37 -12.21 39.52 6.56
CA PRO A 37 -11.42 40.17 7.61
C PRO A 37 -10.71 41.42 7.09
N GLU A 38 -10.60 42.42 7.96
CA GLU A 38 -9.79 43.60 7.70
C GLU A 38 -8.33 43.32 8.09
N PHE A 39 -7.42 43.68 7.21
CA PHE A 39 -5.99 43.59 7.50
C PHE A 39 -5.24 44.74 6.84
N ASN A 40 -4.50 45.49 7.65
CA ASN A 40 -3.64 46.57 7.17
C ASN A 40 -2.25 46.01 6.84
N TRP A 41 -1.90 45.97 5.55
CA TRP A 41 -0.61 45.50 5.03
C TRP A 41 0.62 46.23 5.58
N GLY A 42 0.44 47.45 6.10
CA GLY A 42 1.51 48.23 6.72
C GLY A 42 1.90 47.75 8.12
N SER A 43 1.12 46.84 8.73
CA SER A 43 1.36 46.33 10.08
C SER A 43 1.21 44.82 10.15
N ALA A 44 2.22 44.13 10.69
CA ALA A 44 2.18 42.69 10.91
C ALA A 44 1.28 42.27 12.09
N ALA A 45 0.89 43.21 12.97
CA ALA A 45 0.22 42.90 14.24
C ALA A 45 -1.13 42.18 14.06
N GLY A 46 -1.88 42.52 13.00
CA GLY A 46 -3.19 41.92 12.71
C GLY A 46 -3.14 40.60 11.93
N ALA A 47 -1.97 40.20 11.41
CA ALA A 47 -1.87 39.07 10.48
C ALA A 47 -2.30 37.73 11.11
N PRO A 48 -1.92 37.40 12.37
CA PRO A 48 -2.36 36.15 12.99
C PRO A 48 -3.88 36.07 13.13
N ALA A 49 -4.53 37.13 13.61
CA ALA A 49 -5.98 37.14 13.81
C ALA A 49 -6.75 37.04 12.49
N ALA A 50 -6.32 37.78 11.46
CA ALA A 50 -6.89 37.68 10.13
C ALA A 50 -6.70 36.28 9.54
N TYR A 51 -5.52 35.67 9.73
CA TYR A 51 -5.26 34.32 9.26
C TYR A 51 -6.12 33.29 10.00
N THR A 52 -6.27 33.38 11.31
CA THR A 52 -7.14 32.48 12.09
C THR A 52 -8.58 32.50 11.58
N ALA A 53 -9.11 33.68 11.25
CA ALA A 53 -10.46 33.80 10.68
C ALA A 53 -10.58 33.08 9.32
N LEU A 54 -9.55 33.17 8.48
CA LEU A 54 -9.52 32.49 7.17
C LEU A 54 -9.27 30.99 7.28
N ASP A 55 -8.37 30.57 8.16
CA ASP A 55 -8.05 29.16 8.42
C ASP A 55 -9.28 28.38 8.89
N ALA A 56 -10.15 29.00 9.69
CA ALA A 56 -11.43 28.42 10.09
C ALA A 56 -12.35 28.12 8.89
N ILE A 57 -12.23 28.87 7.79
CA ILE A 57 -12.95 28.61 6.54
C ILE A 57 -12.24 27.51 5.76
N CYS A 58 -10.92 27.61 5.60
CA CYS A 58 -10.12 26.62 4.89
C CYS A 58 -10.31 25.20 5.46
N LYS A 59 -10.39 25.07 6.78
CA LYS A 59 -10.61 23.79 7.49
C LYS A 59 -11.96 23.13 7.22
N LYS A 60 -12.95 23.87 6.68
CA LYS A 60 -14.22 23.27 6.25
C LYS A 60 -14.07 22.43 4.98
N HIS A 61 -12.99 22.61 4.23
CA HIS A 61 -12.70 21.77 3.08
C HIS A 61 -12.07 20.45 3.52
N THR A 62 -12.50 19.35 2.91
CA THR A 62 -11.99 18.01 3.21
C THR A 62 -10.49 17.94 2.96
N ASN A 63 -9.74 17.53 3.98
CA ASN A 63 -8.31 17.28 3.85
C ASN A 63 -8.10 15.98 3.07
N ALA A 64 -7.71 16.09 1.80
CA ALA A 64 -7.20 14.95 1.05
C ALA A 64 -5.86 14.48 1.63
N LYS A 65 -5.54 13.20 1.46
CA LYS A 65 -4.19 12.70 1.76
C LYS A 65 -3.18 13.50 0.94
N VAL A 66 -2.18 14.05 1.61
CA VAL A 66 -1.12 14.80 0.94
C VAL A 66 -0.18 13.81 0.25
N THR A 67 -0.14 13.85 -1.09
CA THR A 67 0.80 13.12 -1.95
C THR A 67 1.60 14.09 -2.82
N SER A 68 2.65 13.60 -3.49
CA SER A 68 3.40 14.38 -4.46
C SER A 68 2.51 14.95 -5.57
N GLU A 69 1.63 14.13 -6.11
CA GLU A 69 0.70 14.49 -7.20
C GLU A 69 -0.31 15.51 -6.71
N PHE A 70 -0.80 15.36 -5.48
CA PHE A 70 -1.73 16.31 -4.88
C PHE A 70 -1.11 17.72 -4.76
N ILE A 71 0.12 17.81 -4.25
CA ILE A 71 0.81 19.11 -4.13
C ILE A 71 1.05 19.73 -5.51
N LEU A 72 1.55 18.96 -6.47
CA LEU A 72 1.80 19.45 -7.84
C LEU A 72 0.50 19.92 -8.51
N ALA A 73 -0.59 19.17 -8.38
CA ALA A 73 -1.90 19.56 -8.90
C ALA A 73 -2.39 20.87 -8.27
N LYS A 74 -2.22 21.06 -6.96
CA LYS A 74 -2.63 22.29 -6.27
C LYS A 74 -1.76 23.49 -6.64
N LEU A 75 -0.45 23.31 -6.80
CA LEU A 75 0.44 24.35 -7.32
C LEU A 75 0.04 24.75 -8.74
N GLY A 76 -0.20 23.77 -9.62
CA GLY A 76 -0.66 24.02 -10.99
C GLY A 76 -2.01 24.75 -11.03
N GLN A 77 -2.96 24.35 -10.19
CA GLN A 77 -4.25 25.05 -10.05
C GLN A 77 -4.05 26.50 -9.60
N LEU A 78 -3.24 26.73 -8.57
CA LEU A 78 -2.97 28.07 -8.05
C LEU A 78 -2.29 28.96 -9.11
N PHE A 79 -1.20 28.49 -9.72
CA PHE A 79 -0.48 29.28 -10.72
C PHE A 79 -1.28 29.46 -12.01
N GLY A 80 -2.15 28.52 -12.36
CA GLY A 80 -3.10 28.66 -13.46
C GLY A 80 -4.16 29.75 -13.24
N THR A 81 -4.34 30.23 -12.00
CA THR A 81 -5.23 31.37 -11.69
C THR A 81 -4.53 32.72 -11.67
N LEU A 82 -3.21 32.76 -11.91
CA LEU A 82 -2.51 34.02 -12.10
C LEU A 82 -3.04 34.71 -13.35
N LYS A 83 -3.22 36.03 -13.23
CA LYS A 83 -3.70 36.91 -14.29
C LYS A 83 -2.59 37.88 -14.68
N THR A 84 -2.58 38.26 -15.94
CA THR A 84 -1.77 39.36 -16.45
C THR A 84 -2.64 40.60 -16.62
N LEU A 85 -2.07 41.77 -16.35
CA LEU A 85 -2.67 43.05 -16.68
C LEU A 85 -1.61 43.93 -17.32
N THR A 86 -1.92 44.50 -18.49
CA THR A 86 -1.12 45.56 -19.09
C THR A 86 -1.65 46.91 -18.63
N HIS A 87 -0.76 47.73 -18.06
CA HIS A 87 -1.04 49.09 -17.65
C HIS A 87 -0.02 50.04 -18.28
N GLY A 88 -0.38 51.31 -18.49
CA GLY A 88 0.51 52.31 -19.10
C GLY A 88 1.83 52.55 -18.34
N SER A 89 1.93 52.07 -17.09
CA SER A 89 3.12 52.15 -16.24
C SER A 89 3.88 50.83 -16.10
N GLY A 90 3.46 49.78 -16.80
CA GLY A 90 4.08 48.46 -16.76
C GLY A 90 3.05 47.32 -16.68
N ASP A 91 3.48 46.14 -17.10
CA ASP A 91 2.71 44.91 -16.98
C ASP A 91 2.79 44.31 -15.57
N MET A 92 1.74 43.62 -15.16
CA MET A 92 1.59 43.02 -13.84
C MET A 92 1.18 41.56 -13.95
N ILE A 93 1.79 40.67 -13.16
CA ILE A 93 1.30 39.32 -12.89
C ILE A 93 0.75 39.26 -11.48
N HIS A 94 -0.51 38.86 -11.32
CA HIS A 94 -1.19 38.93 -10.04
C HIS A 94 -2.16 37.78 -9.80
N LEU A 95 -2.46 37.54 -8.54
CA LEU A 95 -3.54 36.66 -8.09
C LEU A 95 -4.65 37.50 -7.46
N GLY A 96 -5.91 37.18 -7.71
CA GLY A 96 -7.06 37.85 -7.08
C GLY A 96 -7.69 38.94 -7.94
N ALA A 97 -8.23 39.97 -7.28
CA ALA A 97 -8.95 41.08 -7.92
C ALA A 97 -8.45 42.43 -7.40
N HIS A 98 -8.35 43.40 -8.30
CA HIS A 98 -8.01 44.80 -8.00
C HIS A 98 -8.60 45.73 -9.05
N SER A 99 -8.64 47.03 -8.75
CA SER A 99 -9.15 48.05 -9.68
C SER A 99 -8.11 49.13 -10.01
N GLY A 100 -7.74 49.22 -11.30
CA GLY A 100 -7.13 50.42 -11.90
C GLY A 100 -5.75 50.84 -11.36
N SER A 101 -4.90 49.89 -10.96
CA SER A 101 -3.52 50.12 -10.54
C SER A 101 -2.59 49.09 -11.15
N GLN A 102 -1.31 49.42 -11.35
CA GLN A 102 -0.28 48.46 -11.78
C GLN A 102 0.23 47.55 -10.63
N HIS A 103 -0.32 47.68 -9.43
CA HIS A 103 0.09 46.94 -8.23
C HIS A 103 -1.09 46.55 -7.32
N CYS A 104 -0.84 45.58 -6.44
CA CYS A 104 -1.73 45.21 -5.34
C CYS A 104 -1.64 46.21 -4.18
N ASP A 105 -2.29 47.35 -4.40
CA ASP A 105 -2.30 48.50 -3.52
C ASP A 105 -3.44 48.48 -2.51
N ASP A 106 -3.28 49.26 -1.44
CA ASP A 106 -4.32 49.55 -0.45
C ASP A 106 -5.42 50.44 -1.07
N ARG A 107 -6.34 49.80 -1.80
CA ARG A 107 -7.49 50.43 -2.44
C ARG A 107 -8.79 49.70 -2.08
N ALA A 108 -9.91 50.41 -2.23
CA ALA A 108 -11.23 49.81 -2.07
C ALA A 108 -11.44 48.69 -3.09
N ALA A 109 -12.08 47.59 -2.68
CA ALA A 109 -12.36 46.41 -3.51
C ALA A 109 -11.11 45.72 -4.13
N SER A 110 -9.92 45.95 -3.58
CA SER A 110 -8.71 45.20 -3.94
C SER A 110 -8.41 44.12 -2.91
N ALA A 111 -8.30 42.88 -3.38
CA ALA A 111 -7.75 41.75 -2.66
C ALA A 111 -6.92 40.93 -3.66
N CYS A 112 -5.63 41.22 -3.71
CA CYS A 112 -4.74 40.61 -4.67
C CYS A 112 -3.31 40.48 -4.14
N ALA A 113 -2.54 39.59 -4.76
CA ALA A 113 -1.11 39.43 -4.54
C ALA A 113 -0.34 39.64 -5.85
N ASP A 114 0.68 40.49 -5.83
CA ASP A 114 1.53 40.84 -6.97
C ASP A 114 2.75 39.90 -7.04
N PHE A 115 2.81 39.14 -8.13
CA PHE A 115 3.85 38.16 -8.46
C PHE A 115 4.77 38.63 -9.60
N THR A 116 4.64 39.86 -10.08
CA THR A 116 5.40 40.39 -11.23
C THR A 116 6.91 40.21 -11.06
N LYS A 117 7.43 40.40 -9.83
CA LYS A 117 8.86 40.19 -9.56
C LYS A 117 9.30 38.73 -9.69
N ALA A 118 8.42 37.75 -9.47
CA ALA A 118 8.75 36.33 -9.62
C ALA A 118 8.85 35.92 -11.09
N TYR A 119 8.18 36.64 -11.98
CA TYR A 119 8.08 36.35 -13.40
C TYR A 119 8.39 37.62 -14.20
N PRO A 120 9.67 38.03 -14.28
CA PRO A 120 10.05 39.26 -14.96
C PRO A 120 9.62 39.21 -16.44
N LEU A 121 8.83 40.21 -16.84
CA LEU A 121 8.26 40.32 -18.19
C LEU A 121 9.21 41.00 -19.20
N THR A 122 10.31 41.57 -18.72
CA THR A 122 11.34 42.22 -19.54
C THR A 122 12.63 41.41 -19.56
N SER A 123 13.32 41.38 -20.71
CA SER A 123 14.64 40.79 -20.83
C SER A 123 15.64 41.49 -19.89
N GLY A 124 16.29 40.71 -19.02
CA GLY A 124 17.26 41.22 -18.02
C GLY A 124 16.72 41.34 -16.59
N GLY A 125 15.44 41.10 -16.34
CA GLY A 125 14.90 41.04 -14.97
C GLY A 125 15.38 39.78 -14.23
N THR A 126 15.77 39.93 -12.97
CA THR A 126 16.06 38.77 -12.11
C THR A 126 14.76 38.30 -11.44
N ALA A 127 14.43 37.02 -11.65
CA ALA A 127 13.26 36.41 -11.03
C ALA A 127 13.41 36.37 -9.50
N GLY A 128 12.46 36.99 -8.81
CA GLY A 128 12.30 36.93 -7.37
C GLY A 128 11.86 35.52 -6.94
N ASN A 129 12.38 35.07 -5.80
CA ASN A 129 12.05 33.75 -5.29
C ASN A 129 10.69 33.72 -4.57
N ILE A 130 9.91 32.69 -4.85
CA ILE A 130 8.74 32.30 -4.06
C ILE A 130 9.19 31.17 -3.10
N ALA A 131 9.46 31.51 -1.85
CA ALA A 131 10.01 30.58 -0.86
C ALA A 131 9.04 29.45 -0.53
N TRP A 132 7.74 29.74 -0.40
CA TRP A 132 6.74 28.72 -0.09
C TRP A 132 6.57 27.71 -1.24
N GLU A 133 6.72 28.13 -2.50
CA GLU A 133 6.71 27.23 -3.65
C GLU A 133 7.90 26.27 -3.59
N LYS A 134 9.11 26.79 -3.37
CA LYS A 134 10.31 25.96 -3.22
C LYS A 134 10.17 24.94 -2.10
N HIS A 135 9.59 25.33 -0.97
CA HIS A 135 9.34 24.42 0.14
C HIS A 135 8.33 23.31 -0.22
N LEU A 136 7.27 23.63 -0.96
CA LEU A 136 6.30 22.65 -1.44
C LEU A 136 6.92 21.68 -2.46
N LEU A 137 7.75 22.16 -3.38
CA LEU A 137 8.49 21.31 -4.32
C LEU A 137 9.51 20.42 -3.61
N ALA A 138 10.19 20.93 -2.58
CA ALA A 138 11.06 20.11 -1.75
C ALA A 138 10.27 19.02 -0.98
N ALA A 139 9.04 19.31 -0.55
CA ALA A 139 8.15 18.34 0.06
C ALA A 139 7.70 17.27 -0.94
N VAL A 140 7.40 17.63 -2.19
CA VAL A 140 7.12 16.68 -3.29
C VAL A 140 8.26 15.66 -3.44
N GLU A 141 9.50 16.12 -3.48
CA GLU A 141 10.66 15.22 -3.61
C GLU A 141 10.86 14.31 -2.39
N LYS A 142 10.55 14.79 -1.19
CA LYS A 142 10.57 13.96 0.02
C LYS A 142 9.45 12.90 -0.01
N LEU A 143 8.25 13.24 -0.46
CA LEU A 143 7.13 12.31 -0.57
C LEU A 143 7.43 11.20 -1.59
N LYS A 144 7.95 11.54 -2.78
CA LYS A 144 8.37 10.54 -3.78
C LYS A 144 9.38 9.54 -3.21
N LYS A 145 10.37 10.03 -2.46
CA LYS A 145 11.37 9.16 -1.81
C LYS A 145 10.74 8.25 -0.75
N ALA A 146 9.82 8.78 0.04
CA ALA A 146 9.11 8.01 1.05
C ALA A 146 8.22 6.92 0.41
N ASP A 147 7.52 7.24 -0.67
CA ASP A 147 6.68 6.28 -1.39
C ASP A 147 7.51 5.16 -2.02
N HIS A 148 8.65 5.50 -2.63
CA HIS A 148 9.59 4.50 -3.15
C HIS A 148 10.13 3.59 -2.05
N ALA A 149 10.56 4.16 -0.91
CA ALA A 149 11.03 3.37 0.22
C ALA A 149 9.94 2.45 0.81
N ALA A 150 8.69 2.91 0.85
CA ALA A 150 7.56 2.10 1.30
C ALA A 150 7.28 0.92 0.36
N GLN A 151 7.37 1.13 -0.95
CA GLN A 151 7.21 0.06 -1.94
C GLN A 151 8.33 -1.00 -1.82
N GLU A 152 9.58 -0.57 -1.67
CA GLU A 152 10.71 -1.49 -1.47
C GLU A 152 10.55 -2.29 -0.17
N LYS A 153 10.15 -1.65 0.92
CA LYS A 153 9.85 -2.34 2.18
C LYS A 153 8.78 -3.42 1.99
N GLN A 154 7.68 -3.09 1.33
CA GLN A 154 6.60 -4.06 1.07
C GLN A 154 7.08 -5.25 0.24
N ARG A 155 7.94 -5.01 -0.78
CA ARG A 155 8.55 -6.08 -1.58
C ARG A 155 9.42 -6.98 -0.72
N THR A 156 10.30 -6.41 0.12
CA THR A 156 11.16 -7.18 1.03
C THR A 156 10.33 -8.00 2.02
N GLU A 157 9.29 -7.43 2.62
CA GLU A 157 8.38 -8.15 3.52
C GLU A 157 7.68 -9.32 2.81
N ALA A 158 7.24 -9.13 1.57
CA ALA A 158 6.65 -10.19 0.76
C ALA A 158 7.66 -11.31 0.46
N THR A 159 8.91 -10.96 0.14
CA THR A 159 10.00 -11.94 -0.07
C THR A 159 10.30 -12.72 1.20
N ILE A 160 10.41 -12.05 2.35
CA ILE A 160 10.63 -12.71 3.65
C ILE A 160 9.49 -13.69 3.96
N LYS A 161 8.24 -13.27 3.73
CA LYS A 161 7.06 -14.14 3.94
C LYS A 161 7.08 -15.36 3.02
N ALA A 162 7.46 -15.18 1.76
CA ALA A 162 7.57 -16.28 0.80
C ALA A 162 8.67 -17.28 1.20
N LEU A 163 9.85 -16.78 1.60
CA LEU A 163 10.96 -17.61 2.09
C LEU A 163 10.55 -18.42 3.33
N ARG A 164 9.87 -17.79 4.29
CA ARG A 164 9.34 -18.48 5.47
C ARG A 164 8.38 -19.60 5.09
N GLY A 165 7.46 -19.35 4.15
CA GLY A 165 6.55 -20.38 3.64
C GLY A 165 7.27 -21.56 2.97
N GLN A 166 8.35 -21.29 2.22
CA GLN A 166 9.17 -22.36 1.63
C GLN A 166 9.86 -23.21 2.70
N VAL A 167 10.43 -22.60 3.73
CA VAL A 167 11.05 -23.32 4.85
C VAL A 167 10.02 -24.19 5.58
N GLU A 168 8.84 -23.65 5.88
CA GLU A 168 7.75 -24.41 6.53
C GLU A 168 7.31 -25.61 5.68
N LEU A 169 7.20 -25.45 4.36
CA LEU A 169 6.88 -26.55 3.44
C LEU A 169 7.96 -27.63 3.42
N VAL A 170 9.24 -27.26 3.35
CA VAL A 170 10.37 -28.21 3.36
C VAL A 170 10.41 -28.99 4.67
N PHE A 171 10.25 -28.29 5.80
CA PHE A 171 10.22 -28.91 7.12
C PHE A 171 9.06 -29.91 7.26
N ASN A 172 7.85 -29.52 6.86
CA ASN A 172 6.69 -30.40 6.94
C ASN A 172 6.82 -31.63 6.02
N ARG A 173 7.41 -31.47 4.82
CA ARG A 173 7.70 -32.61 3.93
C ARG A 173 8.75 -33.56 4.51
N THR A 174 9.82 -33.04 5.09
CA THR A 174 10.88 -33.88 5.70
C THR A 174 10.41 -34.56 6.98
N ALA A 175 9.57 -33.91 7.79
CA ALA A 175 8.92 -34.53 8.93
C ALA A 175 7.99 -35.68 8.49
N ALA A 176 7.18 -35.46 7.44
CA ALA A 176 6.34 -36.53 6.87
C ALA A 176 7.19 -37.68 6.29
N ALA A 177 8.28 -37.39 5.58
CA ALA A 177 9.16 -38.41 5.01
C ALA A 177 9.83 -39.31 6.08
N LYS A 178 10.19 -38.77 7.25
CA LYS A 178 10.70 -39.57 8.39
C LYS A 178 9.66 -40.53 8.96
N ILE A 179 8.37 -40.20 8.88
CA ILE A 179 7.27 -41.09 9.31
C ILE A 179 7.09 -42.25 8.32
N TYR A 180 7.35 -42.04 7.02
CA TYR A 180 7.30 -43.12 6.03
C TYR A 180 8.54 -44.03 6.05
N ALA A 181 9.71 -43.52 6.44
CA ALA A 181 10.92 -44.35 6.58
C ALA A 181 10.88 -45.32 7.80
N THR A 182 10.01 -45.07 8.78
CA THR A 182 9.78 -45.98 9.92
C THR A 182 8.66 -46.99 9.69
N LYS A 183 7.87 -46.83 8.62
CA LYS A 183 7.09 -47.93 8.05
C LYS A 183 7.96 -48.67 7.04
N SER A 184 8.86 -49.51 7.56
CA SER A 184 9.37 -50.64 6.80
C SER A 184 8.14 -51.32 6.16
N PRO A 185 8.10 -51.53 4.83
CA PRO A 185 7.13 -52.43 4.26
C PRO A 185 7.35 -53.76 4.95
N ASN A 186 6.40 -54.19 5.79
CA ASN A 186 6.37 -55.54 6.30
C ASN A 186 6.70 -56.47 5.12
N PRO A 187 7.65 -57.40 5.24
CA PRO A 187 7.90 -58.34 4.17
C PRO A 187 6.58 -59.04 3.89
N VAL A 188 6.04 -58.82 2.69
CA VAL A 188 4.88 -59.54 2.21
C VAL A 188 5.32 -61.00 2.18
N ALA A 189 4.83 -61.79 3.13
CA ALA A 189 5.00 -63.22 3.10
C ALA A 189 4.34 -63.72 1.82
N ARG A 190 5.16 -64.09 0.83
CA ARG A 190 4.67 -64.75 -0.37
C ARG A 190 4.07 -66.10 0.06
N PRO A 191 2.84 -66.45 -0.37
CA PRO A 191 2.34 -67.79 -0.15
C PRO A 191 3.24 -68.82 -0.85
N PRO A 192 3.45 -70.01 -0.26
CA PRO A 192 4.27 -71.05 -0.86
C PRO A 192 3.68 -71.50 -2.21
N ILE A 193 4.53 -71.62 -3.23
CA ILE A 193 4.13 -72.06 -4.58
C ILE A 193 4.04 -73.59 -4.59
N CYS A 194 2.86 -74.13 -4.25
CA CYS A 194 2.66 -75.56 -4.08
C CYS A 194 2.50 -76.33 -5.40
N ASP A 195 1.88 -75.70 -6.40
CA ASP A 195 1.44 -76.39 -7.63
C ASP A 195 2.60 -76.85 -8.53
N SER A 196 3.84 -76.41 -8.25
CA SER A 196 5.04 -76.81 -9.00
C SER A 196 5.60 -78.18 -8.59
N HIS A 197 5.14 -78.74 -7.46
CA HIS A 197 5.64 -80.00 -6.92
C HIS A 197 4.79 -81.19 -7.38
N LYS A 198 5.42 -82.10 -8.14
CA LYS A 198 4.77 -83.28 -8.74
C LYS A 198 4.93 -84.56 -7.91
N SER A 199 5.50 -84.47 -6.71
CA SER A 199 5.58 -85.62 -5.80
C SER A 199 5.21 -85.27 -4.36
N ASN A 200 4.69 -86.26 -3.62
CA ASN A 200 4.34 -86.12 -2.20
C ASN A 200 5.54 -85.63 -1.38
N THR A 201 6.71 -86.23 -1.60
CA THR A 201 7.95 -85.87 -0.89
C THR A 201 8.38 -84.42 -1.16
N THR A 202 8.26 -83.92 -2.40
CA THR A 202 8.60 -82.52 -2.70
C THR A 202 7.53 -81.54 -2.24
N CYS A 203 6.26 -81.93 -2.29
CA CYS A 203 5.12 -81.13 -1.82
C CYS A 203 5.17 -80.87 -0.31
N THR A 204 5.33 -81.92 0.50
CA THR A 204 5.32 -81.83 1.96
C THR A 204 6.53 -81.09 2.52
N LYS A 205 7.72 -81.26 1.90
CA LYS A 205 8.93 -80.49 2.23
C LYS A 205 8.76 -78.98 2.05
N ASN A 206 7.90 -78.56 1.12
CA ASN A 206 7.62 -77.15 0.84
C ASN A 206 6.37 -76.63 1.57
N ASN A 207 5.99 -77.27 2.68
CA ASN A 207 4.87 -76.89 3.56
C ASN A 207 3.47 -76.94 2.93
N CYS A 208 3.32 -77.64 1.81
CA CYS A 208 2.05 -77.83 1.11
C CYS A 208 1.38 -79.17 1.51
N LYS A 209 0.11 -79.34 1.13
CA LYS A 209 -0.69 -80.56 1.34
C LYS A 209 -0.80 -81.36 0.05
N TRP A 210 -0.33 -82.61 0.08
CA TRP A 210 -0.50 -83.55 -1.02
C TRP A 210 -1.90 -84.18 -0.98
N LYS A 211 -2.64 -84.11 -2.09
CA LYS A 211 -3.94 -84.78 -2.30
C LYS A 211 -3.76 -85.85 -3.39
N GLY A 212 -3.04 -86.93 -3.05
CA GLY A 212 -2.80 -88.07 -3.92
C GLY A 212 -2.65 -89.36 -3.12
N THR A 213 -2.88 -90.50 -3.76
CA THR A 213 -2.80 -91.83 -3.13
C THR A 213 -1.38 -92.39 -3.13
N ASN A 214 -0.53 -91.94 -4.06
CA ASN A 214 0.85 -92.42 -4.27
C ASN A 214 1.84 -91.25 -4.42
N GLU A 215 3.15 -91.56 -4.47
CA GLU A 215 4.23 -90.55 -4.50
C GLU A 215 4.20 -89.62 -5.71
N THR A 216 3.68 -90.05 -6.86
CA THR A 216 3.72 -89.29 -8.13
C THR A 216 2.34 -89.00 -8.72
N GLU A 217 1.28 -89.56 -8.12
CA GLU A 217 -0.08 -89.49 -8.65
C GLU A 217 -0.96 -88.78 -7.61
N GLY A 218 -1.05 -87.46 -7.76
CA GLY A 218 -1.68 -86.58 -6.80
C GLY A 218 -1.46 -85.10 -7.13
N GLU A 219 -2.20 -84.25 -6.42
CA GLU A 219 -2.13 -82.79 -6.60
C GLU A 219 -1.60 -82.13 -5.32
N CYS A 220 -0.59 -81.25 -5.44
CA CYS A 220 -0.03 -80.52 -4.32
C CYS A 220 -0.71 -79.16 -4.17
N LYS A 221 -1.43 -78.94 -3.06
CA LYS A 221 -2.18 -77.70 -2.80
C LYS A 221 -1.70 -77.01 -1.52
N PRO A 222 -1.87 -75.69 -1.37
CA PRO A 222 -1.64 -75.02 -0.09
C PRO A 222 -2.47 -75.64 1.03
N LYS A 223 -1.97 -75.62 2.27
CA LYS A 223 -2.74 -76.09 3.43
C LYS A 223 -3.91 -75.11 3.68
N GLU A 224 -5.13 -75.63 3.72
CA GLU A 224 -6.33 -74.86 4.06
C GLU A 224 -6.18 -74.31 5.49
N GLY A 225 -5.98 -72.99 5.61
CA GLY A 225 -5.72 -72.29 6.87
C GLY A 225 -4.74 -71.11 6.77
N GLU A 226 -3.90 -71.06 5.74
CA GLU A 226 -2.96 -69.95 5.49
C GLU A 226 -3.18 -69.36 4.10
N GLY A 227 -4.34 -68.70 3.90
CA GLY A 227 -4.65 -68.11 2.59
C GLY A 227 -6.11 -67.78 2.37
N ALA A 228 -6.76 -67.09 3.30
CA ALA A 228 -8.04 -66.43 3.03
C ALA A 228 -7.80 -64.92 2.94
N VAL A 229 -7.36 -64.45 1.77
CA VAL A 229 -7.49 -63.04 1.40
C VAL A 229 -8.98 -62.80 1.15
N LYS A 230 -9.66 -62.18 2.11
CA LYS A 230 -10.95 -61.54 1.83
C LYS A 230 -10.67 -60.34 0.94
N ALA A 231 -10.99 -60.47 -0.33
CA ALA A 231 -11.20 -59.33 -1.20
C ALA A 231 -12.57 -58.73 -0.85
N GLU A 232 -12.60 -57.47 -0.44
CA GLU A 232 -13.80 -56.66 -0.51
C GLU A 232 -13.37 -55.24 -0.85
N ASN A 233 -13.59 -54.88 -2.12
CA ASN A 233 -13.86 -53.50 -2.50
C ASN A 233 -15.09 -53.07 -1.71
N ASP A 234 -15.07 -51.88 -1.11
CA ASP A 234 -16.25 -51.04 -1.11
C ASP A 234 -15.89 -49.56 -0.95
N GLU A 235 -16.21 -48.86 -2.03
CA GLU A 235 -16.31 -47.42 -2.17
C GLU A 235 -17.56 -46.93 -1.43
N LYS A 236 -17.43 -46.15 -0.35
CA LYS A 236 -18.46 -45.15 0.02
C LYS A 236 -17.99 -44.03 0.96
N THR A 237 -17.84 -42.86 0.36
CA THR A 237 -18.39 -41.54 0.74
C THR A 237 -18.47 -41.14 2.24
N THR A 238 -17.77 -40.04 2.54
CA THR A 238 -18.14 -38.93 3.46
C THR A 238 -18.62 -39.25 4.88
N ASN A 239 -17.89 -38.77 5.88
CA ASN A 239 -18.32 -37.56 6.61
C ASN A 239 -17.25 -37.04 7.58
N THR A 240 -17.05 -35.72 7.47
CA THR A 240 -16.46 -34.82 8.45
C THR A 240 -16.97 -35.10 9.87
N THR A 241 -16.09 -35.25 10.86
CA THR A 241 -16.32 -34.67 12.20
C THR A 241 -14.97 -34.32 12.84
N ARG A 242 -14.94 -33.08 13.34
CA ARG A 242 -13.84 -32.38 13.97
C ARG A 242 -13.30 -33.15 15.18
N ASN A 243 -11.98 -33.27 15.29
CA ASN A 243 -11.33 -33.35 16.59
C ASN A 243 -10.26 -32.25 16.69
N THR A 244 -10.44 -31.46 17.74
CA THR A 244 -9.81 -30.20 18.08
C THR A 244 -8.35 -30.43 18.47
N ILE A 245 -7.40 -29.85 17.72
CA ILE A 245 -6.01 -29.72 18.17
C ILE A 245 -5.84 -28.31 18.75
N VAL A 246 -5.58 -28.25 20.05
CA VAL A 246 -5.26 -27.03 20.78
C VAL A 246 -3.86 -26.58 20.34
N ILE A 247 -3.77 -25.50 19.56
CA ILE A 247 -2.49 -24.85 19.26
C ILE A 247 -2.14 -23.95 20.45
N ASN A 248 -1.17 -24.39 21.25
CA ASN A 248 -0.61 -23.59 22.31
C ASN A 248 0.12 -22.38 21.71
N LYS A 249 -0.38 -21.16 21.95
CA LYS A 249 0.22 -19.91 21.47
C LYS A 249 1.52 -19.64 22.25
N VAL A 250 2.65 -19.64 21.55
CA VAL A 250 3.89 -19.04 22.05
C VAL A 250 3.99 -17.61 21.50
N PRO A 251 4.28 -16.58 22.32
CA PRO A 251 4.41 -15.21 21.84
C PRO A 251 5.77 -15.02 21.15
N ILE A 252 5.75 -14.60 19.87
CA ILE A 252 6.94 -14.16 19.14
C ILE A 252 7.15 -12.68 19.46
N LEU A 253 8.18 -12.37 20.24
CA LEU A 253 8.71 -11.02 20.44
C LEU A 253 9.40 -10.55 19.14
N LEU A 254 8.91 -9.45 18.58
CA LEU A 254 9.57 -8.66 17.54
C LEU A 254 10.59 -7.73 18.22
N LEU A 255 11.85 -7.81 17.79
CA LEU A 255 12.83 -6.71 17.85
C LEU A 255 13.10 -6.26 16.42
#